data_AF-A7GHZ5-F1
#
_entry.id   AF-A7GHZ5-F1
#
_cell.length_a   1.000
_cell.length_b   1.000
_cell.length_c   1.000
_cell.angle_alpha   90.00
_cell.angle_beta   90.00
_cell.angle_gamma   90.00
#
_symmetry.space_group_name_H-M   'P 1'
#
loop_
_entity.id
_entity.type
_entity.pdbx_description
1 polymer ?
#
loop_
_entity_poly.entity_id
_entity_poly.type
_entity_poly.pdbx_seq_one_letter_code
_entity_poly.pdbx_strand_id
1 'polypeptide(L)'
;MITISLCMIVKNEEITLERCLNCAKDFVDEIIIVDTGSTDKTKEIAKKFTDKIYDFEWIQDFAAARNFSFSKATKEYIFFLDADDIILEEDQKKLKKLKSSLDKSIDSVTMFYNMNLDKDGIPALSYRRNRLVRRANNFKWYIYFSNTYYKKITVHTLA
;
A
#
# COMPACT_ATOMS: atom_id res chain seq x y z
N MET A 1 -20.80 -2.34 1.34
CA MET A 1 -19.38 -2.73 1.22
C MET A 1 -18.71 -1.84 0.19
N ILE A 2 -17.55 -1.28 0.51
CA ILE A 2 -16.70 -0.55 -0.43
C ILE A 2 -15.86 -1.51 -1.27
N THR A 3 -15.36 -1.04 -2.41
CA THR A 3 -14.38 -1.78 -3.22
C THR A 3 -12.97 -1.18 -3.08
N ILE A 4 -11.95 -2.04 -3.06
CA ILE A 4 -10.57 -1.66 -2.74
C ILE A 4 -9.59 -2.15 -3.82
N SER A 5 -8.77 -1.24 -4.36
CA SER A 5 -7.58 -1.54 -5.16
C SER A 5 -6.36 -1.55 -4.24
N LEU A 6 -5.61 -2.66 -4.19
CA LEU A 6 -4.26 -2.70 -3.64
C LEU A 6 -3.28 -2.20 -4.70
N CYS A 7 -2.59 -1.09 -4.42
CA CYS A 7 -1.56 -0.54 -5.28
C CYS A 7 -0.19 -0.70 -4.63
N MET A 8 0.72 -1.38 -5.31
CA MET A 8 2.09 -1.61 -4.84
C MET A 8 3.11 -1.17 -5.90
N ILE A 9 4.26 -0.71 -5.43
CA ILE A 9 5.48 -0.60 -6.24
C ILE A 9 6.44 -1.69 -5.77
N VAL A 10 7.13 -2.37 -6.68
CA VAL A 10 7.99 -3.51 -6.35
C VAL A 10 9.30 -3.45 -7.14
N LYS A 11 10.39 -3.94 -6.53
CA LYS A 11 11.67 -4.15 -7.21
C LYS A 11 12.49 -5.21 -6.47
N ASN A 12 12.70 -6.36 -7.10
CA ASN A 12 13.52 -7.45 -6.55
C ASN A 12 13.04 -7.95 -5.16
N GLU A 13 11.76 -8.27 -5.06
CA GLU A 13 11.07 -8.67 -3.84
C GLU A 13 10.61 -10.14 -3.90
N GLU A 14 11.35 -11.02 -4.59
CA GLU A 14 10.95 -12.43 -4.76
C GLU A 14 10.83 -13.19 -3.42
N ILE A 15 11.51 -12.73 -2.37
CA ILE A 15 11.51 -13.35 -1.04
C ILE A 15 10.26 -12.97 -0.24
N THR A 16 9.72 -11.77 -0.45
CA THR A 16 8.76 -11.12 0.46
C THR A 16 7.38 -10.97 -0.18
N LEU A 17 7.31 -10.71 -1.49
CA LEU A 17 6.09 -10.32 -2.19
C LEU A 17 4.96 -11.35 -2.06
N GLU A 18 5.27 -12.64 -2.18
CA GLU A 18 4.26 -13.70 -2.10
C GLU A 18 3.59 -13.72 -0.72
N ARG A 19 4.36 -13.51 0.36
CA ARG A 19 3.84 -13.44 1.72
C ARG A 19 2.97 -12.20 1.92
N CYS A 20 3.42 -11.03 1.44
CA CYS A 20 2.65 -9.78 1.51
C CYS A 20 1.31 -9.91 0.77
N LEU A 21 1.32 -10.40 -0.48
CA LEU A 21 0.09 -10.56 -1.25
C LEU A 21 -0.86 -11.58 -0.64
N ASN A 22 -0.35 -12.68 -0.07
CA ASN A 22 -1.19 -13.67 0.61
C ASN A 22 -1.95 -13.09 1.82
N CYS A 23 -1.36 -12.17 2.58
CA CYS A 23 -2.05 -11.56 3.73
C CYS A 23 -3.07 -10.47 3.32
N ALA A 24 -3.01 -9.98 2.08
CA ALA A 24 -3.88 -8.90 1.60
C ALA A 24 -5.03 -9.36 0.69
N LYS A 25 -4.82 -10.44 -0.09
CA LYS A 25 -5.70 -10.84 -1.21
C LYS A 25 -7.17 -11.02 -0.84
N ASP A 26 -7.47 -11.43 0.39
CA ASP A 26 -8.84 -11.77 0.80
C ASP A 26 -9.75 -10.56 1.09
N PHE A 27 -9.20 -9.36 1.24
CA PHE A 27 -10.00 -8.16 1.53
C PHE A 27 -9.93 -7.10 0.42
N VAL A 28 -9.12 -7.30 -0.62
CA VAL A 28 -9.01 -6.39 -1.75
C VAL A 28 -9.76 -6.96 -2.96
N ASP A 29 -10.23 -6.08 -3.86
CA ASP A 29 -11.04 -6.45 -5.04
C ASP A 29 -10.24 -6.32 -6.35
N GLU A 30 -9.06 -5.73 -6.26
CA GLU A 30 -8.12 -5.51 -7.36
C GLU A 30 -6.73 -5.40 -6.76
N ILE A 31 -5.74 -5.99 -7.44
CA ILE A 31 -4.33 -5.86 -7.11
C ILE A 31 -3.65 -5.25 -8.31
N ILE A 32 -2.83 -4.23 -8.09
CA ILE A 32 -2.04 -3.52 -9.09
C ILE A 32 -0.60 -3.54 -8.64
N ILE A 33 0.25 -4.11 -9.48
CA ILE A 33 1.69 -4.15 -9.26
C ILE A 33 2.36 -3.25 -10.27
N VAL A 34 3.15 -2.29 -9.78
CA VAL A 34 4.06 -1.49 -10.60
C VAL A 34 5.47 -1.96 -10.32
N ASP A 35 6.07 -2.63 -11.29
CA ASP A 35 7.45 -3.09 -11.22
C ASP A 35 8.41 -1.99 -11.69
N THR A 36 9.40 -1.64 -10.86
CA THR A 36 10.37 -0.58 -11.17
C THR A 36 11.72 -1.12 -11.64
N GLY A 37 11.72 -2.26 -12.35
CA GLY A 37 12.91 -2.87 -12.93
C GLY A 37 13.46 -4.04 -12.12
N SER A 38 12.59 -4.98 -11.74
CA SER A 38 13.02 -6.26 -11.15
C SER A 38 13.73 -7.13 -12.19
N THR A 39 14.78 -7.82 -11.74
CA THR A 39 15.58 -8.78 -12.52
C THR A 39 15.47 -10.20 -11.97
N ASP A 40 14.74 -10.38 -10.89
CA ASP A 40 14.49 -11.65 -10.20
C ASP A 40 13.07 -12.19 -10.52
N LYS A 41 12.55 -13.13 -9.73
CA LYS A 41 11.23 -13.74 -9.95
C LYS A 41 10.05 -12.89 -9.48
N THR A 42 10.25 -11.64 -9.07
CA THR A 42 9.18 -10.76 -8.54
C THR A 42 7.96 -10.70 -9.47
N LYS A 43 8.17 -10.51 -10.78
CA LYS A 43 7.06 -10.45 -11.75
C LYS A 43 6.35 -11.79 -11.92
N GLU A 44 7.08 -12.91 -11.86
CA GLU A 44 6.49 -14.25 -11.94
C GLU A 44 5.60 -14.52 -10.72
N ILE A 45 6.04 -14.11 -9.53
CA ILE A 45 5.26 -14.20 -8.30
C ILE A 45 4.01 -13.33 -8.39
N ALA A 46 4.14 -12.06 -8.80
CA ALA A 46 3.01 -11.15 -8.98
C ALA A 46 1.93 -11.72 -9.91
N LYS A 47 2.32 -12.39 -11.00
CA LYS A 47 1.40 -13.01 -11.98
C LYS A 47 0.49 -14.08 -11.39
N LYS A 48 0.85 -14.68 -10.25
CA LYS A 48 -0.01 -15.63 -9.53
C LYS A 48 -1.24 -14.95 -8.90
N PHE A 49 -1.17 -13.64 -8.67
CA PHE A 49 -2.19 -12.88 -7.95
C PHE A 49 -2.98 -11.92 -8.85
N THR A 50 -2.37 -11.42 -9.93
CA THR A 50 -3.03 -10.50 -10.86
C THR A 50 -2.37 -10.47 -12.24
N ASP A 51 -3.16 -10.12 -13.25
CA ASP A 51 -2.72 -9.76 -14.60
C ASP A 51 -2.37 -8.26 -14.73
N LYS A 52 -2.69 -7.43 -13.72
CA LYS A 52 -2.46 -5.98 -13.71
C LYS A 52 -1.07 -5.62 -13.21
N ILE A 53 -0.08 -6.03 -13.99
CA ILE A 53 1.33 -5.75 -13.75
C ILE A 53 1.80 -4.73 -14.79
N TYR A 54 2.36 -3.63 -14.33
CA TYR A 54 2.85 -2.55 -15.18
C TYR A 54 4.32 -2.29 -14.88
N ASP A 55 5.11 -2.06 -15.92
CA ASP A 55 6.48 -1.59 -15.73
C ASP A 55 6.49 -0.05 -15.59
N PHE A 56 7.37 0.45 -14.74
CA PHE A 56 7.67 1.88 -14.59
C PHE A 56 9.17 2.07 -14.54
N GLU A 57 9.72 2.83 -15.49
CA GLU A 57 11.15 3.11 -15.52
C GLU A 57 11.59 3.83 -14.24
N TRP A 58 12.63 3.31 -13.59
CA TRP A 58 13.08 3.86 -12.33
C TRP A 58 13.79 5.22 -12.52
N ILE A 59 13.10 6.29 -12.13
CA ILE A 59 13.59 7.69 -12.25
C ILE A 59 14.02 8.31 -10.92
N GLN A 60 14.44 7.49 -9.93
CA GLN A 60 14.82 7.94 -8.59
C GLN A 60 13.68 8.66 -7.82
N ASP A 61 12.42 8.34 -8.13
CA ASP A 61 11.25 8.95 -7.51
C ASP A 61 10.19 7.89 -7.14
N PHE A 62 10.15 7.52 -5.87
CA PHE A 62 9.13 6.62 -5.34
C PHE A 62 7.72 7.22 -5.38
N ALA A 63 7.59 8.55 -5.25
CA ALA A 63 6.29 9.21 -5.34
C ALA A 63 5.76 9.12 -6.77
N ALA A 64 6.59 9.32 -7.79
CA ALA A 64 6.20 9.14 -9.18
C ALA A 64 5.72 7.71 -9.45
N ALA A 65 6.49 6.69 -9.06
CA ALA A 65 6.10 5.28 -9.23
C ALA A 65 4.79 4.94 -8.49
N ARG A 66 4.61 5.42 -7.25
CA ARG A 66 3.39 5.19 -6.47
C ARG A 66 2.18 5.95 -7.03
N ASN A 67 2.37 7.17 -7.50
CA ASN A 67 1.32 7.92 -8.19
C ASN A 67 0.92 7.25 -9.51
N PHE A 68 1.87 6.62 -10.20
CA PHE A 68 1.57 5.81 -11.38
C PHE A 68 0.74 4.58 -11.01
N SER A 69 1.07 3.85 -9.93
CA SER A 69 0.24 2.72 -9.48
C SER A 69 -1.18 3.16 -9.11
N PHE A 70 -1.33 4.32 -8.46
CA PHE A 70 -2.64 4.89 -8.12
C PHE A 70 -3.46 5.23 -9.37
N SER A 71 -2.82 5.67 -10.46
CA SER A 71 -3.49 5.98 -11.72
C SER A 71 -4.12 4.77 -12.41
N LYS A 72 -3.68 3.54 -12.05
CA LYS A 72 -4.22 2.30 -12.61
C LYS A 72 -5.41 1.76 -11.81
N ALA A 73 -5.64 2.28 -10.60
CA ALA A 73 -6.71 1.84 -9.71
C ALA A 73 -8.08 2.13 -10.30
N THR A 74 -8.99 1.16 -10.21
CA THR A 74 -10.36 1.29 -10.71
C THR A 74 -11.42 1.27 -9.61
N LYS A 75 -11.09 0.79 -8.40
CA LYS A 75 -12.04 0.65 -7.29
C LYS A 75 -12.27 1.97 -6.54
N GLU A 76 -13.22 1.97 -5.62
CA GLU A 76 -13.63 3.17 -4.87
C GLU A 76 -12.50 3.70 -3.98
N TYR A 77 -11.75 2.81 -3.35
CA TYR A 77 -10.64 3.13 -2.48
C TYR A 77 -9.33 2.52 -2.98
N ILE A 78 -8.24 3.22 -2.72
CA ILE A 78 -6.87 2.75 -2.91
C ILE A 78 -6.30 2.39 -1.55
N PHE A 79 -5.90 1.14 -1.41
CA PHE A 79 -5.06 0.64 -0.34
C PHE A 79 -3.63 0.47 -0.87
N PHE A 80 -2.61 0.68 -0.04
CA PHE A 80 -1.23 0.50 -0.49
C PHE A 80 -0.33 -0.10 0.59
N LEU A 81 0.52 -1.00 0.12
CA LEU A 81 1.52 -1.72 0.90
C LEU A 81 2.88 -1.60 0.22
N ASP A 82 3.93 -1.75 1.03
CA ASP A 82 5.26 -2.08 0.56
C ASP A 82 5.37 -3.61 0.46
N ALA A 83 6.27 -4.13 -0.39
CA ALA A 83 6.30 -5.57 -0.74
C ALA A 83 6.70 -6.49 0.43
N ASP A 84 7.30 -5.91 1.46
CA ASP A 84 7.72 -6.54 2.70
C ASP A 84 6.74 -6.33 3.87
N ASP A 85 5.67 -5.56 3.67
CA ASP A 85 4.61 -5.38 4.67
C ASP A 85 3.91 -6.73 4.96
N ILE A 86 3.50 -6.93 6.22
CA ILE A 86 2.70 -8.07 6.66
C ILE A 86 1.51 -7.56 7.47
N ILE A 87 0.32 -8.07 7.16
CA ILE A 87 -0.90 -7.82 7.92
C ILE A 87 -1.23 -9.06 8.73
N LEU A 88 -1.23 -8.94 10.05
CA LEU A 88 -1.55 -10.03 10.96
C LEU A 88 -3.01 -10.45 10.83
N GLU A 89 -3.32 -11.71 11.14
CA GLU A 89 -4.66 -12.27 10.95
C GLU A 89 -5.75 -11.46 11.67
N GLU A 90 -5.45 -10.93 12.86
CA GLU A 90 -6.37 -10.06 13.59
C GLU A 90 -6.69 -8.76 12.84
N ASP A 91 -5.71 -8.17 12.17
CA ASP A 91 -5.87 -6.93 11.42
C ASP A 91 -6.52 -7.20 10.06
N GLN A 92 -6.28 -8.36 9.45
CA GLN A 92 -7.05 -8.81 8.30
C GLN A 92 -8.55 -8.92 8.64
N LYS A 93 -8.92 -9.45 9.81
CA LYS A 93 -10.32 -9.49 10.28
C LYS A 93 -10.89 -8.08 10.47
N LYS A 94 -10.13 -7.17 11.07
CA LYS A 94 -10.52 -5.75 11.22
C LYS A 94 -10.73 -5.08 9.85
N LEU A 95 -9.85 -5.33 8.88
CA LEU A 95 -9.96 -4.80 7.52
C LEU A 95 -11.16 -5.36 6.76
N LYS A 96 -11.43 -6.67 6.87
CA LYS A 96 -12.64 -7.29 6.29
C LYS A 96 -13.92 -6.66 6.86
N LYS A 97 -13.96 -6.39 8.17
CA LYS A 97 -15.07 -5.67 8.82
C LYS A 97 -15.15 -4.19 8.39
N LEU A 98 -14.01 -3.51 8.26
CA LEU A 98 -13.95 -2.13 7.79
C LEU A 98 -14.53 -2.04 6.36
N LYS A 99 -14.09 -2.90 5.45
CA LYS A 99 -14.59 -2.96 4.07
C LYS A 99 -16.11 -3.08 3.99
N SER A 100 -16.71 -3.91 4.85
CA SER A 100 -18.16 -4.15 4.84
C SER A 100 -18.97 -2.97 5.40
N SER A 101 -18.41 -2.22 6.36
CA SER A 101 -19.13 -1.23 7.16
C SER A 101 -18.70 0.23 6.97
N LEU A 102 -17.62 0.50 6.23
CA LEU A 102 -17.12 1.87 6.04
C LEU A 102 -18.17 2.73 5.33
N ASP A 103 -18.48 3.88 5.94
CA ASP A 103 -19.27 4.93 5.30
C ASP A 103 -18.47 5.52 4.11
N LYS A 104 -19.12 5.55 2.95
CA LYS A 104 -18.52 6.07 1.71
C LYS A 104 -18.24 7.57 1.77
N SER A 105 -18.76 8.30 2.75
CA SER A 105 -18.41 9.71 3.03
C SER A 105 -16.98 9.87 3.55
N ILE A 106 -16.35 8.81 4.07
CA ILE A 106 -14.99 8.87 4.61
C ILE A 106 -13.95 8.86 3.49
N ASP A 107 -13.12 9.90 3.46
CA ASP A 107 -12.12 10.08 2.40
C ASP A 107 -10.82 9.30 2.64
N SER A 108 -10.47 9.04 3.90
CA SER A 108 -9.23 8.35 4.24
C SER A 108 -9.31 7.63 5.57
N VAL A 109 -8.61 6.50 5.69
CA VAL A 109 -8.43 5.76 6.94
C VAL A 109 -6.94 5.64 7.23
N THR A 110 -6.58 6.02 8.46
CA THR A 110 -5.23 5.87 8.99
C THR A 110 -5.11 4.61 9.84
N MET A 111 -4.01 3.90 9.68
CA MET A 111 -3.70 2.65 10.39
C MET A 111 -2.35 2.80 11.09
N PHE A 112 -2.15 2.05 12.18
CA PHE A 112 -0.82 1.96 12.79
C PHE A 112 0.15 1.27 11.85
N TYR A 113 1.34 1.83 11.76
CA TYR A 113 2.47 1.28 11.03
C TYR A 113 3.59 1.01 12.03
N ASN A 114 3.88 -0.27 12.20
CA ASN A 114 4.83 -0.78 13.17
C ASN A 114 6.15 -1.09 12.45
N MET A 115 7.24 -0.50 12.94
CA MET A 115 8.58 -0.70 12.39
C MET A 115 9.47 -1.38 13.43
N ASN A 116 10.36 -2.25 12.93
CA ASN A 116 11.38 -2.95 13.73
C ASN A 116 10.75 -3.68 14.92
N LEU A 117 9.93 -4.69 14.63
CA LEU A 117 9.40 -5.58 15.66
C LEU A 117 10.56 -6.38 16.28
N ASP A 118 10.60 -6.45 17.59
CA ASP A 118 11.49 -7.37 18.30
C ASP A 118 10.95 -8.81 18.27
N LYS A 119 11.67 -9.71 18.94
CA LYS A 119 11.31 -11.14 19.05
C LYS A 119 9.95 -11.39 19.71
N ASP A 120 9.47 -10.45 20.52
CA ASP A 120 8.22 -10.54 21.26
C ASP A 120 7.09 -9.80 20.51
N GLY A 121 7.37 -9.28 19.30
CA GLY A 121 6.42 -8.57 18.46
C GLY A 121 6.17 -7.12 18.89
N ILE A 122 7.05 -6.56 19.73
CA ILE A 122 6.94 -5.17 20.18
C ILE A 122 7.65 -4.26 19.16
N PRO A 123 6.96 -3.26 18.59
CA PRO A 123 7.59 -2.34 17.65
C PRO A 123 8.50 -1.35 18.36
N ALA A 124 9.70 -1.13 17.81
CA ALA A 124 10.55 -0.02 18.24
C ALA A 124 9.92 1.35 17.90
N LEU A 125 9.11 1.41 16.83
CA LEU A 125 8.38 2.60 16.43
C LEU A 125 6.99 2.24 15.90
N SER A 126 5.97 2.92 16.40
CA SER A 126 4.59 2.84 15.89
C SER A 126 4.03 4.24 15.65
N TYR A 127 3.45 4.47 14.48
CA TYR A 127 2.78 5.73 14.14
C TYR A 127 1.62 5.50 13.17
N ARG A 128 0.69 6.46 13.09
CA ARG A 128 -0.44 6.36 12.16
C ARG A 128 -0.04 6.88 10.77
N ARG A 129 -0.38 6.13 9.72
CA ARG A 129 -0.22 6.51 8.31
C ARG A 129 -1.54 6.32 7.59
N ASN A 130 -1.85 7.22 6.65
CA ASN A 130 -2.93 6.96 5.69
C ASN A 130 -2.60 5.66 4.96
N ARG A 131 -3.54 4.72 4.95
CA ARG A 131 -3.35 3.43 4.26
C ARG A 131 -4.48 3.11 3.31
N LEU A 132 -5.67 3.66 3.53
CA LEU A 132 -6.81 3.57 2.63
C LEU A 132 -7.26 4.98 2.27
N VAL A 133 -7.39 5.30 0.99
CA VAL A 133 -7.78 6.63 0.51
C VAL A 133 -8.80 6.54 -0.60
N ARG A 134 -9.76 7.47 -0.65
CA ARG A 134 -10.81 7.52 -1.67
C ARG A 134 -10.22 7.91 -3.01
N ARG A 135 -10.38 7.04 -4.03
CA ARG A 135 -9.77 7.23 -5.36
C ARG A 135 -10.24 8.53 -6.01
N ALA A 136 -11.52 8.86 -5.88
CA ALA A 136 -12.13 10.03 -6.50
C ALA A 136 -11.47 11.38 -6.11
N ASN A 137 -10.78 11.42 -4.96
CA ASN A 137 -10.12 12.62 -4.47
C ASN A 137 -8.71 12.81 -5.04
N ASN A 138 -8.24 11.88 -5.90
CA ASN A 138 -6.98 11.98 -6.63
C ASN A 138 -5.76 12.27 -5.71
N PHE A 139 -5.70 11.61 -4.55
CA PHE A 139 -4.57 11.72 -3.63
C PHE A 139 -3.23 11.52 -4.35
N LYS A 140 -2.27 12.39 -4.04
CA LYS A 140 -0.90 12.34 -4.58
C LYS A 140 0.11 12.15 -3.47
N TRP A 141 1.06 11.26 -3.73
CA TRP A 141 2.28 11.13 -2.96
C TRP A 141 3.30 12.19 -3.37
N TYR A 142 3.94 12.79 -2.39
CA TYR A 142 5.04 13.74 -2.58
C TYR A 142 6.21 13.34 -1.69
N ILE A 143 7.44 13.39 -2.22
CA ILE A 143 8.67 13.12 -1.49
C ILE A 143 9.59 14.35 -1.64
N TYR A 144 9.64 15.20 -0.61
CA TYR A 144 10.59 16.34 -0.57
C TYR A 144 12.04 15.95 -0.27
N PHE A 145 12.86 15.49 -1.21
CA PHE A 145 14.28 15.33 -0.91
C PHE A 145 14.89 16.70 -0.53
N SER A 146 15.05 16.99 0.76
CA SER A 146 15.99 17.97 1.26
C SER A 146 17.02 17.23 2.08
N ASN A 147 18.29 17.45 1.77
CA ASN A 147 19.35 17.26 2.74
C ASN A 147 18.91 17.95 4.04
N THR A 148 18.85 17.15 5.11
CA THR A 148 18.70 17.55 6.51
C THR A 148 17.36 18.22 6.92
N TYR A 149 16.70 17.56 7.90
CA TYR A 149 15.62 18.00 8.80
C TYR A 149 14.20 18.29 8.25
N TYR A 150 13.28 17.41 8.66
CA TYR A 150 11.80 17.47 8.65
C TYR A 150 11.07 17.61 7.32
N LYS A 151 10.53 16.49 6.83
CA LYS A 151 9.32 16.50 5.99
C LYS A 151 8.09 16.63 6.85
N LYS A 152 7.51 17.82 6.85
CA LYS A 152 6.14 18.06 7.30
C LYS A 152 5.18 17.29 6.37
N ILE A 153 4.65 16.16 6.85
CA ILE A 153 3.45 15.54 6.26
C ILE A 153 2.27 16.09 7.04
N THR A 154 1.57 17.05 6.46
CA THR A 154 0.31 17.55 6.97
C THR A 154 -0.82 16.70 6.40
N VAL A 155 -1.52 15.97 7.26
CA VAL A 155 -2.85 15.41 6.98
C VAL A 155 -3.80 16.08 7.96
N HIS A 156 -4.50 17.12 7.50
CA HIS A 156 -5.71 17.65 8.12
C HIS A 156 -6.90 16.91 7.48
N THR A 157 -7.95 16.42 8.16
CA THR A 157 -8.31 16.35 9.59
C THR A 157 -9.52 15.40 9.75
N LEU A 158 -9.71 14.90 10.97
CA LEU A 158 -10.98 14.66 11.69
C LEU A 158 -12.04 13.73 11.07
N ALA A 159 -12.14 12.52 11.63
CA ALA A 159 -13.13 12.21 12.66
C ALA A 159 -12.54 11.19 13.64
#